data_AF-A0A1J3D936-F1
#
_entry.id   AF-A0A1J3D936-F1
#
_cell.length_a   1.000
_cell.length_b   1.000
_cell.length_c   1.000
_cell.angle_alpha   90.00
_cell.angle_beta   90.00
_cell.angle_gamma   90.00
#
_symmetry.space_group_name_H-M   'P 1'
#
loop_
_entity.id
_entity.type
_entity.pdbx_description
1 polymer ?
#
loop_
_entity_poly.entity_id
_entity_poly.type
_entity_poly.pdbx_seq_one_letter_code
_entity_poly.pdbx_strand_id
1 'polypeptide(L)'
;GATAIVYTQDNASWKLGFGLCAAANLVSFVVFVSGKRLYKHDKPMGSPFTSLIRVVVAATVKRKAVISSKEEDYHHEAKTSAAMPSRSFRFLNRAALKTKDGSVDNMWRLCSVQEVEDFKAILRLLPLWLAIIFVSTPMVMQTGLMVLQALVTDRGLGLHFNVPAGSLQVIVLISASTVIILNKWLVYPMYQKLTHKPLTSLQKVGIGQVLTIISMAVSAVVEAKRLKTVENEHLMSVLWLFPPLVIVGIGEAFQFPGNIELFYGEFPESLRN
;
A
#
# COMPACT_ATOMS: atom_id res chain seq x y z
N GLY A 1 -0.73 0.94 23.31
CA GLY A 1 0.50 0.20 22.96
C GLY A 1 1.57 1.15 22.47
N ALA A 2 1.51 1.58 21.20
CA ALA A 2 2.51 2.44 20.57
C ALA A 2 2.82 3.73 21.36
N THR A 3 1.80 4.45 21.82
CA THR A 3 1.95 5.67 22.64
C THR A 3 2.69 5.43 23.95
N ALA A 4 2.43 4.29 24.59
CA ALA A 4 3.07 3.94 25.86
C ALA A 4 4.55 3.60 25.62
N ILE A 5 4.87 2.87 24.55
CA ILE A 5 6.26 2.58 24.16
C ILE A 5 7.03 3.86 23.86
N VAL A 6 6.44 4.76 23.05
CA VAL A 6 7.06 6.07 22.72
C VAL A 6 7.25 6.90 23.98
N TYR A 7 6.28 6.91 24.88
CA TYR A 7 6.41 7.60 26.17
C TYR A 7 7.54 7.01 27.03
N THR A 8 7.69 5.68 27.07
CA THR A 8 8.80 5.02 27.77
C THR A 8 10.15 5.30 27.11
N GLN A 9 10.21 5.38 25.78
CA GLN A 9 11.42 5.73 25.03
C GLN A 9 11.86 7.17 25.30
N ASP A 10 10.92 8.12 25.26
CA ASP A 10 11.19 9.55 25.42
C ASP A 10 11.46 9.95 26.89
N ASN A 11 10.81 9.30 27.87
CA ASN A 11 10.92 9.70 29.29
C ASN A 11 11.76 8.77 30.18
N ALA A 12 11.92 7.49 29.83
CA ALA A 12 12.66 6.54 30.65
C ALA A 12 13.97 6.10 30.01
N SER A 13 13.92 5.35 28.91
CA SER A 13 15.11 4.95 28.15
C SER A 13 14.74 4.23 26.86
N TRP A 14 15.51 4.49 25.81
CA TRP A 14 15.51 3.71 24.57
C TRP A 14 15.75 2.21 24.80
N LYS A 15 16.65 1.85 25.73
CA LYS A 15 16.94 0.44 26.05
C LYS A 15 15.71 -0.29 26.61
N LEU A 16 14.95 0.39 27.47
CA LEU A 16 13.72 -0.17 28.06
C LEU A 16 12.62 -0.30 27.00
N GLY A 17 12.43 0.72 26.16
CA GLY A 17 11.45 0.69 25.09
C GLY A 17 11.70 -0.45 24.10
N PHE A 18 12.94 -0.59 23.60
CA PHE A 18 13.30 -1.69 22.70
C PHE A 18 13.31 -3.05 23.40
N GLY A 19 13.73 -3.12 24.66
CA GLY A 19 13.69 -4.34 25.45
C GLY A 19 12.27 -4.88 25.64
N LEU A 20 11.30 -3.99 25.90
CA LEU A 20 9.88 -4.36 26.01
C LEU A 20 9.34 -4.91 24.68
N CYS A 21 9.68 -4.26 23.56
CA CYS A 21 9.33 -4.75 22.22
C CYS A 21 9.94 -6.12 21.93
N ALA A 22 11.22 -6.33 22.29
CA ALA A 22 11.90 -7.62 22.10
C ALA A 22 11.25 -8.72 22.95
N ALA A 23 10.94 -8.44 24.21
CA ALA A 23 10.25 -9.37 25.09
C ALA A 23 8.86 -9.74 24.56
N ALA A 24 8.07 -8.76 24.11
CA ALA A 24 6.75 -9.01 23.53
C ALA A 24 6.84 -9.89 22.26
N ASN A 25 7.81 -9.64 21.39
CA ASN A 25 8.06 -10.49 20.21
C ASN A 25 8.48 -11.91 20.60
N LEU A 26 9.34 -12.06 21.62
CA LEU A 26 9.77 -13.37 22.12
C LEU A 26 8.58 -14.17 22.66
N VAL A 27 7.71 -13.53 23.45
CA VAL A 27 6.48 -14.14 23.95
C VAL A 27 5.58 -14.57 22.79
N SER A 28 5.36 -13.68 21.81
CA SER A 28 4.57 -14.00 20.60
C SER A 28 5.14 -15.22 19.86
N PHE A 29 6.47 -15.28 19.70
CA PHE A 29 7.14 -16.41 19.06
C PHE A 29 6.95 -17.72 19.83
N VAL A 30 7.09 -17.71 21.16
CA VAL A 30 6.86 -18.89 22.01
C VAL A 30 5.42 -19.39 21.89
N VAL A 31 4.44 -18.49 21.91
CA VAL A 31 3.02 -18.84 21.72
C VAL A 31 2.80 -19.44 20.33
N PHE A 32 3.36 -18.83 19.28
CA PHE A 32 3.26 -19.31 17.91
C PHE A 32 3.83 -20.73 17.74
N VAL A 33 5.03 -20.99 18.26
CA VAL A 33 5.66 -22.32 18.15
C VAL A 33 4.91 -23.37 18.97
N SER A 34 4.41 -23.00 20.15
CA SER A 34 3.60 -23.89 20.99
C SER A 34 2.30 -24.31 20.31
N GLY A 35 1.72 -23.42 19.49
CA GLY A 35 0.53 -23.68 18.68
C GLY A 35 0.73 -24.55 17.45
N LYS A 36 1.98 -24.96 17.11
CA LYS A 36 2.29 -25.67 15.85
C LYS A 36 1.44 -26.91 15.60
N ARG A 37 1.05 -27.65 16.65
CA ARG A 37 0.21 -28.85 16.54
C ARG A 37 -1.24 -28.56 16.15
N LEU A 38 -1.70 -27.33 16.35
CA LEU A 38 -3.07 -26.88 16.03
C LEU A 38 -3.17 -26.29 14.62
N TYR A 39 -2.04 -26.06 13.94
CA TYR A 39 -2.03 -25.43 12.62
C TYR A 39 -2.26 -26.44 11.50
N LYS A 40 -3.21 -26.10 10.61
CA LYS A 40 -3.39 -26.79 9.34
C LYS A 40 -2.30 -26.33 8.37
N HIS A 41 -1.61 -27.29 7.77
CA HIS A 41 -0.56 -27.01 6.79
C HIS A 41 -1.16 -27.10 5.39
N ASP A 42 -1.31 -25.96 4.73
CA ASP A 42 -1.71 -25.92 3.33
C ASP A 42 -0.50 -26.22 2.43
N LYS A 43 -0.75 -26.88 1.29
CA LYS A 43 0.32 -27.21 0.34
C LYS A 43 0.89 -25.91 -0.24
N PRO A 44 2.23 -25.79 -0.42
CA PRO A 44 2.81 -24.61 -1.01
C PRO A 44 2.29 -24.45 -2.44
N MET A 45 1.51 -23.40 -2.67
CA MET A 45 1.17 -22.96 -4.01
C MET A 45 2.41 -22.28 -4.59
N GLY A 46 2.73 -22.55 -5.86
CA GLY A 46 3.91 -21.98 -6.52
C GLY A 46 3.91 -20.46 -6.46
N SER A 47 5.10 -19.84 -6.57
CA SER A 47 5.22 -18.39 -6.43
C SER A 47 4.67 -17.66 -7.67
N PRO A 48 3.70 -16.74 -7.52
CA PRO A 48 3.23 -15.87 -8.61
C PRO A 48 4.38 -15.15 -9.32
N PHE A 49 5.40 -14.70 -8.57
CA PHE A 49 6.57 -14.01 -9.11
C PHE A 49 7.38 -14.87 -10.08
N THR A 50 7.45 -16.19 -9.86
CA THR A 50 8.15 -17.08 -10.79
C THR A 50 7.47 -17.14 -12.15
N SER A 51 6.13 -17.12 -12.17
CA SER A 51 5.35 -17.02 -13.42
C SER A 51 5.65 -15.71 -14.16
N LEU A 52 5.64 -14.58 -13.45
CA LEU A 52 5.94 -13.27 -14.05
C LEU A 52 7.36 -13.20 -14.64
N ILE A 53 8.36 -13.70 -13.91
CA ILE A 53 9.75 -13.72 -14.39
C ILE A 53 9.90 -14.64 -15.60
N ARG A 54 9.22 -15.80 -15.61
CA ARG A 54 9.20 -16.72 -16.77
C ARG A 54 8.70 -16.02 -18.02
N VAL A 55 7.62 -15.23 -17.93
CA VAL A 55 7.08 -14.48 -19.08
C VAL A 55 8.11 -13.51 -19.64
N VAL A 56 8.83 -12.78 -18.78
CA VAL A 56 9.89 -11.85 -19.20
C VAL A 56 11.05 -12.59 -19.87
N VAL A 57 11.53 -13.68 -19.27
CA VAL A 57 12.63 -14.49 -19.80
C VAL A 57 12.23 -15.12 -21.14
N ALA A 58 11.06 -15.74 -21.23
CA ALA A 58 10.59 -16.38 -22.46
C ALA A 58 10.37 -15.37 -23.59
N ALA A 59 9.81 -14.19 -23.30
CA ALA A 59 9.62 -13.12 -24.28
C ALA A 59 10.95 -12.55 -24.80
N THR A 60 11.95 -12.42 -23.93
CA THR A 60 13.28 -11.91 -24.30
C THR A 60 14.10 -12.94 -25.08
N VAL A 61 14.06 -14.22 -24.71
CA VAL A 61 14.69 -15.31 -25.48
C VAL A 61 14.07 -15.42 -26.87
N LYS A 62 12.74 -15.27 -26.98
CA LYS A 62 12.01 -15.34 -28.25
C LYS A 62 11.85 -13.98 -28.95
N ARG A 63 12.66 -12.94 -28.63
CA ARG A 63 12.48 -11.59 -29.21
C ARG A 63 12.56 -11.55 -30.75
N LYS A 64 13.24 -12.52 -31.38
CA LYS A 64 13.35 -12.61 -32.85
C LYS A 64 12.23 -13.43 -33.49
N ALA A 65 11.38 -14.07 -32.70
CA ALA A 65 10.27 -14.88 -33.21
C ALA A 65 9.19 -14.01 -33.86
N VAL A 66 8.72 -14.46 -35.02
CA VAL A 66 7.57 -13.86 -35.71
C VAL A 66 6.30 -14.28 -34.97
N ILE A 67 5.46 -13.30 -34.65
CA ILE A 67 4.18 -13.52 -33.97
C ILE A 67 3.25 -14.24 -34.95
N SER A 68 2.71 -15.40 -34.54
CA SER A 68 1.77 -16.13 -35.38
C SER A 68 0.36 -15.55 -35.28
N SER A 69 -0.36 -15.58 -36.40
CA SER A 69 -1.78 -15.25 -36.49
C SER A 69 -2.69 -16.46 -36.18
N LYS A 70 -2.10 -17.65 -35.96
CA LYS A 70 -2.84 -18.87 -35.71
C LYS A 70 -2.85 -19.21 -34.21
N GLU A 71 -4.01 -19.61 -33.72
CA GLU A 71 -4.22 -19.94 -32.30
C GLU A 71 -3.49 -21.22 -31.88
N GLU A 72 -3.40 -22.20 -32.78
CA GLU A 72 -2.72 -23.49 -32.58
C GLU A 72 -1.23 -23.39 -32.20
N ASP A 73 -0.60 -22.28 -32.60
CA ASP A 73 0.81 -21.99 -32.34
C ASP A 73 1.09 -21.50 -30.92
N TYR A 74 0.05 -21.22 -30.11
CA TYR A 74 0.20 -20.77 -28.73
C TYR A 74 -0.02 -21.91 -27.72
N HIS A 75 0.69 -21.85 -26.60
CA HIS A 75 0.57 -22.80 -25.50
C HIS A 75 -0.56 -22.41 -24.55
N HIS A 76 -1.59 -23.25 -24.48
CA HIS A 76 -2.74 -23.09 -23.59
C HIS A 76 -2.72 -24.17 -22.51
N GLU A 77 -3.07 -23.79 -21.28
CA GLU A 77 -3.35 -24.77 -20.23
C GLU A 77 -4.74 -25.39 -20.43
N ALA A 78 -4.88 -26.66 -20.08
CA ALA A 78 -6.02 -27.52 -20.41
C ALA A 78 -7.40 -27.08 -19.87
N LYS A 79 -7.47 -25.99 -19.08
CA LYS A 79 -8.70 -25.55 -18.39
C LYS A 79 -9.29 -24.22 -18.87
N THR A 80 -8.63 -23.51 -19.80
CA THR A 80 -9.11 -22.21 -20.29
C THR A 80 -9.45 -22.28 -21.78
N SER A 81 -10.65 -21.81 -22.13
CA SER A 81 -11.15 -21.70 -23.50
C SER A 81 -10.11 -21.00 -24.38
N ALA A 82 -9.81 -21.61 -25.53
CA ALA A 82 -8.96 -21.08 -26.57
C ALA A 82 -9.41 -19.65 -26.92
N ALA A 83 -8.61 -18.68 -26.49
CA ALA A 83 -8.77 -17.28 -26.83
C ALA A 83 -7.42 -16.75 -27.30
N MET A 84 -7.42 -16.09 -28.47
CA MET A 84 -6.22 -15.48 -29.01
C MET A 84 -5.59 -14.47 -28.02
N PRO A 85 -4.25 -14.46 -27.89
CA PRO A 85 -3.56 -13.48 -27.05
C PRO A 85 -3.90 -12.04 -27.46
N SER A 86 -4.06 -11.16 -26.46
CA SER A 86 -4.41 -9.77 -26.68
C SER A 86 -3.38 -9.04 -27.55
N ARG A 87 -3.86 -8.07 -28.34
CA ARG A 87 -3.03 -7.19 -29.18
C ARG A 87 -2.25 -6.14 -28.38
N SER A 88 -2.55 -5.97 -27.09
CA SER A 88 -1.79 -5.12 -26.17
C SER A 88 -0.47 -5.80 -25.79
N PHE A 89 0.64 -5.04 -25.76
CA PHE A 89 1.99 -5.54 -25.49
C PHE A 89 2.37 -6.80 -26.31
N ARG A 90 2.17 -6.75 -27.64
CA ARG A 90 2.33 -7.92 -28.56
C ARG A 90 3.66 -8.65 -28.43
N PHE A 91 4.73 -7.96 -28.03
CA PHE A 91 6.04 -8.59 -27.85
C PHE A 91 6.02 -9.69 -26.78
N LEU A 92 5.14 -9.59 -25.77
CA LEU A 92 4.99 -10.59 -24.72
C LEU A 92 4.31 -11.88 -25.20
N ASN A 93 3.50 -11.80 -26.26
CA ASN A 93 2.85 -12.98 -26.87
C ASN A 93 3.88 -14.01 -27.33
N ARG A 94 5.11 -13.57 -27.60
CA ARG A 94 6.23 -14.44 -27.98
C ARG A 94 6.57 -15.47 -26.90
N ALA A 95 6.35 -15.16 -25.63
CA ALA A 95 6.57 -16.09 -24.53
C ALA A 95 5.71 -17.37 -24.65
N ALA A 96 4.49 -17.22 -25.18
CA ALA A 96 3.53 -18.32 -25.32
C ALA A 96 3.61 -19.07 -26.67
N LEU A 97 4.48 -18.66 -27.61
CA LEU A 97 4.64 -19.34 -28.90
C LEU A 97 5.32 -20.70 -28.74
N LYS A 98 4.72 -21.76 -29.28
CA LYS A 98 5.34 -23.09 -29.38
C LYS A 98 6.53 -23.02 -30.36
N THR A 99 7.66 -23.60 -29.97
CA THR A 99 8.84 -23.72 -30.85
C THR A 99 8.78 -25.07 -31.57
N LYS A 100 9.18 -25.11 -32.86
CA LYS A 100 9.13 -26.32 -33.69
C LYS A 100 10.00 -27.47 -33.15
N ASP A 101 11.00 -27.17 -32.32
CA ASP A 101 11.96 -28.15 -31.77
C ASP A 101 11.42 -29.03 -30.62
N GLY A 102 10.10 -29.08 -30.38
CA GLY A 102 9.46 -30.10 -29.54
C GLY A 102 9.88 -30.18 -28.06
N SER A 103 10.82 -29.36 -27.58
CA SER A 103 11.24 -29.33 -26.18
C SER A 103 10.23 -28.54 -25.34
N VAL A 104 9.11 -29.22 -25.05
CA VAL A 104 8.07 -28.79 -24.09
C VAL A 104 8.65 -28.64 -22.66
N ASP A 105 9.86 -29.14 -22.43
CA ASP A 105 10.43 -29.35 -21.09
C ASP A 105 11.15 -28.13 -20.48
N ASN A 106 11.41 -27.08 -21.27
CA ASN A 106 12.06 -25.87 -20.74
C ASN A 106 11.01 -24.89 -20.19
N MET A 107 10.69 -25.04 -18.91
CA MET A 107 9.78 -24.18 -18.14
C MET A 107 10.09 -22.67 -18.25
N TRP A 108 11.34 -22.28 -18.57
CA TRP A 108 11.78 -20.89 -18.76
C TRP A 108 11.66 -20.36 -20.19
N ARG A 109 11.34 -21.23 -21.16
CA ARG A 109 11.23 -20.87 -22.57
C ARG A 109 9.80 -20.86 -23.07
N LEU A 110 8.85 -21.51 -22.39
CA LEU A 110 7.46 -21.59 -22.79
C LEU A 110 6.55 -21.24 -21.60
N CYS A 111 5.70 -20.22 -21.79
CA CYS A 111 4.66 -19.83 -20.83
C CYS A 111 3.28 -20.13 -21.40
N SER A 112 2.26 -20.24 -20.56
CA SER A 112 0.88 -20.31 -21.03
C SER A 112 0.35 -18.93 -21.44
N VAL A 113 -0.66 -18.89 -22.32
CA VAL A 113 -1.32 -17.64 -22.71
C VAL A 113 -1.90 -16.92 -21.49
N GLN A 114 -2.39 -17.66 -20.49
CA GLN A 114 -2.93 -17.09 -19.26
C GLN A 114 -1.85 -16.32 -18.49
N GLU A 115 -0.67 -16.92 -18.27
CA GLU A 115 0.46 -16.25 -17.59
C GLU A 115 0.88 -14.95 -18.29
N VAL A 116 0.86 -14.96 -19.63
CA VAL A 116 1.19 -13.78 -20.44
C VAL A 116 0.13 -12.69 -20.29
N GLU A 117 -1.16 -13.03 -20.32
CA GLU A 117 -2.23 -12.05 -20.13
C GLU A 117 -2.27 -11.51 -18.69
N ASP A 118 -2.00 -12.35 -17.69
CA ASP A 118 -1.90 -11.93 -16.28
C ASP A 118 -0.75 -10.92 -16.10
N PHE A 119 0.41 -11.18 -16.70
CA PHE A 119 1.54 -10.23 -16.68
C PHE A 119 1.20 -8.92 -17.40
N LYS A 120 0.48 -8.97 -18.53
CA LYS A 120 0.01 -7.76 -19.22
C LYS A 120 -0.99 -6.96 -18.38
N ALA A 121 -1.87 -7.63 -17.64
CA ALA A 121 -2.81 -6.97 -16.74
C ALA A 121 -2.04 -6.16 -15.68
N ILE A 122 -1.01 -6.75 -15.08
CA ILE A 122 -0.13 -6.02 -14.14
C ILE A 122 0.55 -4.82 -14.81
N LEU A 123 1.07 -4.97 -16.02
CA LEU A 123 1.70 -3.85 -16.74
C LEU A 123 0.72 -2.71 -17.04
N ARG A 124 -0.58 -3.00 -17.23
CA ARG A 124 -1.62 -1.96 -17.39
C ARG A 124 -1.91 -1.23 -16.08
N LEU A 125 -1.72 -1.87 -14.94
CA LEU A 125 -1.89 -1.25 -13.62
C LEU A 125 -0.65 -0.46 -13.18
N LEU A 126 0.52 -0.70 -13.79
CA LEU A 126 1.78 -0.06 -13.42
C LEU A 126 1.72 1.48 -13.40
N PRO A 127 1.12 2.19 -14.38
CA PRO A 127 1.00 3.65 -14.31
C PRO A 127 0.20 4.13 -13.10
N LEU A 128 -0.88 3.41 -12.73
CA LEU A 128 -1.69 3.73 -11.56
C LEU A 128 -0.89 3.52 -10.26
N TRP A 129 -0.16 2.42 -10.15
CA TRP A 129 0.75 2.16 -9.04
C TRP A 129 1.80 3.25 -8.89
N LEU A 130 2.45 3.66 -9.99
CA LEU A 130 3.45 4.74 -9.98
C LEU A 130 2.84 6.07 -9.52
N ALA A 131 1.62 6.40 -9.96
CA ALA A 131 0.92 7.59 -9.51
C ALA A 131 0.62 7.54 -8.00
N ILE A 132 0.18 6.40 -7.47
CA ILE A 132 -0.06 6.20 -6.04
C ILE A 132 1.24 6.37 -5.24
N ILE A 133 2.35 5.79 -5.69
CA ILE A 133 3.67 5.92 -5.03
C ILE A 133 4.12 7.38 -5.02
N PHE A 134 3.99 8.08 -6.14
CA PHE A 134 4.38 9.48 -6.27
C PHE A 134 3.63 10.36 -5.26
N VAL A 135 2.32 10.16 -5.09
CA VAL A 135 1.52 10.93 -4.13
C VAL A 135 1.71 10.47 -2.69
N SER A 136 1.99 9.19 -2.45
CA SER A 136 2.21 8.65 -1.11
C SER A 136 3.58 9.02 -0.53
N THR A 137 4.57 9.32 -1.37
CA THR A 137 5.93 9.67 -0.91
C THR A 137 5.94 10.94 -0.06
N PRO A 138 5.34 12.07 -0.50
CA PRO A 138 5.22 13.27 0.33
C PRO A 138 4.49 13.03 1.66
N MET A 139 3.50 12.14 1.69
CA MET A 139 2.78 11.78 2.93
C MET A 139 3.73 11.19 3.98
N VAL A 140 4.58 10.24 3.57
CA VAL A 140 5.57 9.61 4.48
C VAL A 140 6.60 10.65 4.95
N MET A 141 7.05 11.53 4.05
CA MET A 141 7.97 12.61 4.40
C MET A 141 7.32 13.59 5.40
N GLN A 142 6.06 13.95 5.18
CA GLN A 142 5.30 14.82 6.08
C GLN A 142 5.21 14.23 7.49
N THR A 143 4.97 12.92 7.63
CA THR A 143 4.96 12.25 8.95
C THR A 143 6.31 12.37 9.66
N GLY A 144 7.42 12.12 8.96
CA GLY A 144 8.76 12.25 9.54
C GLY A 144 9.11 13.68 9.94
N LEU A 145 8.83 14.65 9.04
CA LEU A 145 9.06 16.07 9.30
C LEU A 145 8.19 16.59 10.45
N MET A 146 6.97 16.09 10.62
CA MET A 146 6.12 16.52 11.73
C MET A 146 6.68 16.13 13.09
N VAL A 147 7.35 14.99 13.23
CA VAL A 147 8.03 14.63 14.48
C VAL A 147 9.15 15.64 14.78
N LEU A 148 9.91 16.05 13.76
CA LEU A 148 10.94 17.08 13.92
C LEU A 148 10.34 18.45 14.28
N GLN A 149 9.23 18.85 13.64
CA GLN A 149 8.49 20.07 14.00
C GLN A 149 7.98 20.02 15.43
N ALA A 150 7.51 18.85 15.88
CA ALA A 150 7.04 18.65 17.25
C ALA A 150 8.16 18.82 18.28
N LEU A 151 9.39 18.39 17.97
CA LEU A 151 10.55 18.55 18.86
C LEU A 151 10.93 20.01 19.11
N VAL A 152 10.62 20.91 18.17
CA VAL A 152 10.94 22.35 18.24
C VAL A 152 9.71 23.23 18.56
N THR A 153 8.59 22.64 18.95
CA THR A 153 7.38 23.34 19.41
C THR A 153 7.18 23.16 20.90
N ASP A 154 6.38 24.02 21.51
CA ASP A 154 5.96 23.85 22.90
C ASP A 154 4.97 22.69 23.00
N ARG A 155 5.44 21.59 23.60
CA ARG A 155 4.73 20.32 23.77
C ARG A 155 3.92 20.25 25.07
N GLY A 156 3.85 21.34 25.83
CA GLY A 156 3.03 21.46 27.02
C GLY A 156 1.54 21.34 26.70
N LEU A 157 0.90 20.32 27.25
CA LEU A 157 -0.55 20.13 27.25
C LEU A 157 -1.05 20.25 28.68
N GLY A 158 -1.51 21.45 29.03
CA GLY A 158 -1.87 21.82 30.41
C GLY A 158 -0.66 22.15 31.26
N LEU A 159 -0.80 22.02 32.59
CA LEU A 159 0.19 22.53 33.56
C LEU A 159 1.39 21.58 33.79
N HIS A 160 1.26 20.27 33.57
CA HIS A 160 2.27 19.28 33.99
C HIS A 160 2.56 18.15 32.99
N PHE A 161 1.99 18.20 31.79
CA PHE A 161 2.15 17.10 30.83
C PHE A 161 2.80 17.58 29.54
N ASN A 162 3.96 17.00 29.21
CA ASN A 162 4.64 17.21 27.95
C ASN A 162 4.42 16.00 27.05
N VAL A 163 3.82 16.23 25.88
CA VAL A 163 3.55 15.16 24.94
C VAL A 163 4.83 14.72 24.24
N PRO A 164 5.14 13.41 24.20
CA PRO A 164 6.24 12.87 23.39
C PRO A 164 6.05 13.24 21.92
N ALA A 165 7.07 13.77 21.24
CA ALA A 165 6.93 14.22 19.86
C ALA A 165 6.49 13.10 18.92
N GLY A 166 7.02 11.88 19.10
CA GLY A 166 6.64 10.70 18.33
C GLY A 166 5.21 10.22 18.59
N SER A 167 4.54 10.69 19.65
CA SER A 167 3.17 10.26 19.99
C SER A 167 2.08 11.02 19.25
N LEU A 168 2.42 12.09 18.52
CA LEU A 168 1.44 12.85 17.73
C LEU A 168 0.78 12.01 16.62
N GLN A 169 1.43 10.95 16.16
CA GLN A 169 0.85 10.02 15.18
C GLN A 169 -0.44 9.34 15.66
N VAL A 170 -0.66 9.30 16.98
CA VAL A 170 -1.92 8.79 17.57
C VAL A 170 -3.12 9.59 17.09
N ILE A 171 -2.96 10.89 16.80
CA ILE A 171 -4.03 11.74 16.29
C ILE A 171 -4.49 11.24 14.91
N VAL A 172 -3.55 10.86 14.05
CA VAL A 172 -3.84 10.27 12.73
C VAL A 172 -4.62 8.97 12.90
N LEU A 173 -4.18 8.09 13.81
CA LEU A 173 -4.85 6.80 14.08
C LEU A 173 -6.28 6.97 14.60
N ILE A 174 -6.50 7.89 15.55
CA ILE A 174 -7.83 8.17 16.10
C ILE A 174 -8.73 8.77 15.03
N SER A 175 -8.22 9.75 14.28
CA SER A 175 -8.94 10.39 13.18
C SER A 175 -9.33 9.37 12.11
N ALA A 176 -8.38 8.56 11.63
CA ALA A 176 -8.62 7.52 10.63
C ALA A 176 -9.65 6.50 11.11
N SER A 177 -9.51 6.00 12.34
CA SER A 177 -10.45 5.03 12.93
C SER A 177 -11.87 5.60 13.02
N THR A 178 -12.00 6.85 13.45
CA THR A 178 -13.29 7.55 13.56
C THR A 178 -13.93 7.71 12.18
N VAL A 179 -13.14 8.13 11.18
CA VAL A 179 -13.62 8.35 9.81
C VAL A 179 -13.97 7.03 9.13
N ILE A 180 -13.24 5.93 9.37
CA ILE A 180 -13.62 4.60 8.86
C ILE A 180 -14.99 4.19 9.38
N ILE A 181 -15.25 4.37 10.68
CA ILE A 181 -16.55 4.08 11.30
C ILE A 181 -17.63 4.97 10.66
N LEU A 182 -17.38 6.29 10.58
CA LEU A 182 -18.31 7.23 9.94
C LEU A 182 -18.55 6.90 8.47
N ASN A 183 -17.54 6.44 7.73
CA ASN A 183 -17.67 6.08 6.34
C ASN A 183 -18.63 4.91 6.15
N LYS A 184 -18.47 3.87 6.97
CA LYS A 184 -19.31 2.68 6.96
C LYS A 184 -20.77 2.99 7.32
N TRP A 185 -20.99 3.80 8.35
CA TRP A 185 -22.33 4.03 8.90
C TRP A 185 -23.07 5.20 8.28
N LEU A 186 -22.37 6.22 7.79
CA LEU A 186 -22.97 7.49 7.37
C LEU A 186 -22.60 7.85 5.93
N VAL A 187 -21.31 7.98 5.60
CA VAL A 187 -20.89 8.57 4.32
C VAL A 187 -21.29 7.70 3.14
N TYR A 188 -21.00 6.40 3.17
CA TYR A 188 -21.35 5.48 2.08
C TYR A 188 -22.85 5.30 1.87
N PRO A 189 -23.68 5.06 2.91
CA PRO A 189 -25.13 4.95 2.72
C PRO A 189 -25.76 6.27 2.27
N MET A 190 -25.30 7.42 2.77
CA MET A 190 -25.78 8.73 2.29
C MET A 190 -25.41 8.98 0.83
N TYR A 191 -24.16 8.69 0.44
CA TYR A 191 -23.71 8.83 -0.93
C TYR A 191 -24.53 7.97 -1.88
N GLN A 192 -24.78 6.71 -1.50
CA GLN A 192 -25.61 5.79 -2.28
C GLN A 192 -27.06 6.26 -2.36
N LYS A 193 -27.61 6.84 -1.28
CA LYS A 193 -28.96 7.40 -1.28
C LYS A 193 -29.08 8.62 -2.21
N LEU A 194 -28.04 9.42 -2.32
CA LEU A 194 -28.04 10.65 -3.13
C LEU A 194 -27.72 10.39 -4.61
N THR A 195 -26.75 9.54 -4.91
CA THR A 195 -26.26 9.30 -6.28
C THR A 195 -26.79 8.01 -6.90
N HIS A 196 -27.50 7.18 -6.13
CA HIS A 196 -27.97 5.84 -6.51
C HIS A 196 -26.86 4.89 -6.98
N LYS A 197 -25.58 5.22 -6.75
CA LYS A 197 -24.41 4.42 -7.14
C LYS A 197 -23.44 4.31 -5.96
N PRO A 198 -22.75 3.17 -5.79
CA PRO A 198 -21.70 3.06 -4.79
C PRO A 198 -20.48 3.89 -5.21
N LEU A 199 -19.76 4.41 -4.21
CA LEU A 199 -18.50 5.11 -4.44
C LEU A 199 -17.44 4.12 -4.95
N THR A 200 -16.83 4.41 -6.10
CA THR A 200 -15.84 3.48 -6.69
C THR A 200 -14.54 3.48 -5.90
N SER A 201 -13.79 2.37 -5.93
CA SER A 201 -12.52 2.25 -5.21
C SER A 201 -11.51 3.29 -5.68
N LEU A 202 -11.48 3.59 -6.99
CA LEU A 202 -10.63 4.66 -7.54
C LEU A 202 -11.02 6.05 -7.02
N GLN A 203 -12.33 6.33 -6.86
CA GLN A 203 -12.79 7.59 -6.27
C GLN A 203 -12.39 7.71 -4.80
N LYS A 204 -12.51 6.63 -4.02
CA LYS A 204 -12.03 6.60 -2.61
C LYS A 204 -10.55 6.95 -2.53
N VAL A 205 -9.72 6.32 -3.37
CA VAL A 205 -8.27 6.61 -3.45
C VAL A 205 -8.03 8.07 -3.82
N GLY A 206 -8.71 8.59 -4.84
CA GLY A 206 -8.59 9.99 -5.26
C GLY A 206 -8.95 10.99 -4.16
N ILE A 207 -10.03 10.75 -3.41
CA ILE A 207 -10.41 11.60 -2.26
C ILE A 207 -9.30 11.63 -1.22
N GLY A 208 -8.76 10.48 -0.85
CA GLY A 208 -7.66 10.39 0.12
C GLY A 208 -6.40 11.13 -0.34
N GLN A 209 -6.06 11.03 -1.63
CA GLN A 209 -4.93 11.74 -2.22
C GLN A 209 -5.12 13.27 -2.20
N VAL A 210 -6.30 13.76 -2.55
CA VAL A 210 -6.62 15.21 -2.48
C VAL A 210 -6.52 15.72 -1.05
N LEU A 211 -7.05 14.97 -0.07
CA LEU A 211 -6.95 15.33 1.35
C LEU A 211 -5.50 15.36 1.83
N THR A 212 -4.67 14.44 1.36
CA THR A 212 -3.22 14.43 1.67
C THR A 212 -2.52 15.68 1.15
N ILE A 213 -2.83 16.10 -0.09
CA ILE A 213 -2.28 17.34 -0.67
C ILE A 213 -2.72 18.56 0.15
N ILE A 214 -4.00 18.61 0.54
CA ILE A 214 -4.52 19.69 1.40
C ILE A 214 -3.80 19.68 2.76
N SER A 215 -3.60 18.52 3.37
CA SER A 215 -2.87 18.41 4.64
C SER A 215 -1.44 18.93 4.53
N MET A 216 -0.76 18.64 3.42
CA MET A 216 0.59 19.12 3.19
C MET A 216 0.63 20.64 2.99
N ALA A 217 -0.34 21.21 2.28
CA ALA A 217 -0.50 22.66 2.16
C ALA A 217 -0.75 23.32 3.53
N VAL A 218 -1.63 22.73 4.35
CA VAL A 218 -1.88 23.21 5.72
C VAL A 218 -0.61 23.10 6.56
N SER A 219 0.16 22.01 6.44
CA SER A 219 1.44 21.85 7.15
C SER A 219 2.46 22.90 6.76
N ALA A 220 2.53 23.26 5.47
CA ALA A 220 3.40 24.33 4.99
C ALA A 220 3.01 25.69 5.58
N VAL A 221 1.71 25.99 5.69
CA VAL A 221 1.22 27.22 6.35
C VAL A 221 1.55 27.22 7.83
N VAL A 222 1.37 26.09 8.52
CA VAL A 222 1.72 25.93 9.93
C VAL A 222 3.22 26.15 10.14
N GLU A 223 4.07 25.61 9.27
CA GLU A 223 5.52 25.82 9.33
C GLU A 223 5.90 27.28 9.08
N ALA A 224 5.31 27.92 8.08
CA ALA A 224 5.53 29.34 7.82
C ALA A 224 5.15 30.21 9.03
N LYS A 225 4.07 29.86 9.73
CA LYS A 225 3.69 30.51 10.98
C LYS A 225 4.69 30.23 12.10
N ARG A 226 5.16 28.99 12.23
CA ARG A 226 6.17 28.62 13.24
C ARG A 226 7.44 29.45 13.08
N LEU A 227 7.96 29.56 11.85
CA LEU A 227 9.15 30.35 11.53
C LEU A 227 8.99 31.82 11.96
N LYS A 228 7.87 32.46 11.61
CA LYS A 228 7.56 33.83 12.04
C LYS A 228 7.41 33.99 13.56
N THR A 229 6.97 32.94 14.25
CA THR A 229 6.79 32.99 15.72
C THR A 229 8.15 32.90 16.42
N VAL A 230 9.06 32.08 15.89
CA VAL A 230 10.44 31.95 16.39
C VAL A 230 11.25 33.23 16.16
N GLU A 231 11.02 33.95 15.06
CA GLU A 231 11.61 35.29 14.84
C GLU A 231 11.23 36.29 15.94
N ASN A 232 10.07 36.10 16.58
CA ASN A 232 9.62 36.91 17.72
C ASN A 232 9.99 36.28 19.09
N GLU A 233 10.97 35.37 19.12
CA GLU A 233 11.46 34.65 20.32
C GLU A 233 10.39 33.85 21.09
N HIS A 234 9.28 33.49 20.44
CA HIS A 234 8.21 32.70 21.06
C HIS A 234 8.12 31.29 20.45
N LEU A 235 7.81 30.31 21.30
CA LEU A 235 7.54 28.94 20.86
C LEU A 235 6.08 28.79 20.44
N MET A 236 5.85 28.13 19.30
CA MET A 236 4.51 27.78 18.84
C MET A 236 4.00 26.56 19.60
N SER A 237 2.73 26.57 20.02
CA SER A 237 2.09 25.41 20.66
C SER A 237 1.94 24.23 19.70
N VAL A 238 2.16 23.02 20.21
CA VAL A 238 1.98 21.73 19.49
C VAL A 238 0.57 21.53 18.90
N LEU A 239 -0.44 22.21 19.45
CA LEU A 239 -1.83 22.15 18.97
C LEU A 239 -1.96 22.60 17.51
N TRP A 240 -1.06 23.46 17.01
CA TRP A 240 -1.04 23.87 15.61
C TRP A 240 -0.70 22.74 14.64
N LEU A 241 -0.10 21.64 15.13
CA LEU A 241 0.18 20.44 14.32
C LEU A 241 -1.05 19.51 14.21
N PHE A 242 -2.11 19.73 14.99
CA PHE A 242 -3.28 18.84 15.00
C PHE A 242 -4.10 18.92 13.70
N PRO A 243 -4.41 20.12 13.14
CA PRO A 243 -5.19 20.21 11.92
C PRO A 243 -4.62 19.39 10.75
N PRO A 244 -3.32 19.49 10.38
CA PRO A 244 -2.80 18.67 9.30
C PRO A 244 -2.83 17.17 9.64
N LEU A 245 -2.54 16.75 10.89
CA LEU A 245 -2.63 15.34 11.31
C LEU A 245 -4.03 14.77 11.18
N VAL A 246 -5.06 15.53 11.58
CA VAL A 246 -6.45 15.12 11.42
C VAL A 246 -6.80 14.99 9.94
N ILE A 247 -6.38 15.92 9.09
CA ILE A 247 -6.64 15.81 7.64
C ILE A 247 -5.92 14.58 7.04
N VAL A 248 -4.68 14.27 7.46
CA VAL A 248 -4.00 13.03 7.05
C VAL A 248 -4.83 11.82 7.47
N GLY A 249 -5.29 11.75 8.72
CA GLY A 249 -6.09 10.63 9.22
C GLY A 249 -7.40 10.43 8.45
N ILE A 250 -8.09 11.52 8.12
CA ILE A 250 -9.27 11.47 7.24
C ILE A 250 -8.87 10.92 5.86
N GLY A 251 -7.77 11.41 5.27
CA GLY A 251 -7.27 10.94 3.98
C GLY A 251 -6.95 9.44 3.96
N GLU A 252 -6.23 8.95 4.98
CA GLU A 252 -5.88 7.53 5.13
C GLU A 252 -7.11 6.62 5.21
N ALA A 253 -8.17 7.08 5.88
CA ALA A 253 -9.43 6.33 6.00
C ALA A 253 -10.12 6.06 4.65
N PHE A 254 -9.90 6.91 3.64
CA PHE A 254 -10.37 6.66 2.27
C PHE A 254 -9.34 5.93 1.42
N GLN A 255 -8.07 6.33 1.52
CA GLN A 255 -6.99 5.84 0.68
C GLN A 255 -6.64 4.37 0.97
N PHE A 256 -6.53 3.97 2.24
CA PHE A 256 -6.06 2.63 2.59
C PHE A 256 -7.06 1.53 2.18
N PRO A 257 -8.36 1.60 2.55
CA PRO A 257 -9.33 0.63 2.07
C PRO A 257 -9.54 0.70 0.56
N GLY A 258 -9.52 1.92 -0.03
CA GLY A 258 -9.68 2.11 -1.47
C GLY A 258 -8.55 1.45 -2.28
N ASN A 259 -7.31 1.56 -1.84
CA ASN A 259 -6.16 0.90 -2.47
C ASN A 259 -6.28 -0.62 -2.38
N ILE A 260 -6.66 -1.16 -1.22
CA ILE A 260 -6.87 -2.60 -1.05
C ILE A 260 -7.96 -3.09 -2.00
N GLU A 261 -9.13 -2.45 -2.01
CA GLU A 261 -10.22 -2.83 -2.91
C GLU A 261 -9.81 -2.75 -4.39
N LEU A 262 -9.07 -1.71 -4.77
CA LEU A 262 -8.60 -1.53 -6.15
C LEU A 262 -7.61 -2.63 -6.55
N PHE A 263 -6.62 -2.92 -5.71
CA PHE A 263 -5.62 -3.95 -6.03
C PHE A 263 -6.24 -5.34 -6.02
N TYR A 264 -7.09 -5.67 -5.06
CA TYR A 264 -7.77 -6.96 -5.08
C TYR A 264 -8.77 -7.08 -6.24
N GLY A 265 -9.41 -5.98 -6.66
CA GLY A 265 -10.37 -5.98 -7.77
C GLY A 265 -9.72 -6.10 -9.15
N GLU A 266 -8.56 -5.48 -9.35
CA GLU A 266 -7.88 -5.41 -10.66
C GLU A 266 -6.82 -6.50 -10.86
N PHE A 267 -6.33 -7.14 -9.79
CA PHE A 267 -5.34 -8.21 -9.92
C PHE A 267 -5.96 -9.51 -10.47
N PRO A 268 -5.28 -10.20 -11.40
CA PRO A 268 -5.70 -11.51 -11.89
C PRO A 268 -5.89 -12.51 -10.73
N GLU A 269 -6.96 -13.30 -10.78
CA GLU A 269 -7.28 -14.28 -9.72
C GLU A 269 -6.16 -15.30 -9.49
N SER A 270 -5.45 -15.69 -10.56
CA SER A 270 -4.28 -16.58 -10.51
C SER A 270 -3.14 -16.06 -9.63
N LEU A 271 -3.07 -14.74 -9.42
CA LEU A 271 -2.01 -14.07 -8.67
C LEU A 271 -2.45 -13.59 -7.27
N ARG A 272 -3.72 -13.82 -6.89
CA ARG A 272 -4.32 -13.35 -5.61
C ARG A 272 -4.18 -14.36 -4.44
N ASN A 273 -3.39 -15.41 -4.60
CA ASN A 273 -3.18 -16.47 -3.59
C ASN A 273 -2.26 -16.04 -2.45
#